data_AF-A0A7Z7CGQ7-F1
#
_entry.id   AF-A0A7Z7CGQ7-F1
#
_cell.length_a   1.000
_cell.length_b   1.000
_cell.length_c   1.000
_cell.angle_alpha   90.00
_cell.angle_beta   90.00
_cell.angle_gamma   90.00
#
_symmetry.space_group_name_H-M   'P 1'
#
loop_
_entity.id
_entity.type
_entity.pdbx_description
1 polymer ?
#
loop_
_entity_poly.entity_id
_entity_poly.type
_entity_poly.pdbx_seq_one_letter_code
_entity_poly.pdbx_strand_id
1 'polypeptide(L)'
;MSNIRSKPEIAKTLFQLLERTSFRRQEMENYVNRLFESHKWEGVPYVESEKNAYIVRKYERGMVMLEKRMKQTEEVIYWLLEDIIFTAAHVELLKRYGVDNKQTHLNYTNAVTQELTQSVEKAFQQLGDPYLYWHQTGKRHDLERLEPRKER
;
A
#
# COMPACT_ATOMS: atom_id res chain seq x y z
N MET A 1 2.30 4.73 -24.93
CA MET A 1 1.19 3.76 -24.93
C MET A 1 0.96 3.32 -23.50
N SER A 2 -0.22 3.57 -22.92
CA SER A 2 -0.57 3.13 -21.56
C SER A 2 -0.88 1.63 -21.59
N ASN A 3 0.10 0.81 -21.21
CA ASN A 3 -0.06 -0.64 -21.13
C ASN A 3 -0.68 -1.00 -19.77
N ILE A 4 -2.00 -0.88 -19.68
CA ILE A 4 -2.75 -1.24 -18.49
C ILE A 4 -2.65 -2.75 -18.30
N ARG A 5 -1.94 -3.14 -17.24
CA ARG A 5 -1.91 -4.51 -16.74
C ARG A 5 -3.24 -4.86 -16.06
N SER A 6 -3.69 -6.08 -16.25
CA SER A 6 -4.81 -6.69 -15.54
C SER A 6 -4.53 -6.83 -14.04
N LYS A 7 -5.59 -7.03 -13.24
CA LYS A 7 -5.46 -7.30 -11.80
C LYS A 7 -4.52 -8.46 -11.47
N PRO A 8 -4.59 -9.63 -12.15
CA PRO A 8 -3.65 -10.74 -11.91
C PRO A 8 -2.20 -10.39 -12.21
N GLU A 9 -1.94 -9.59 -13.24
CA GLU A 9 -0.57 -9.13 -13.56
C GLU A 9 -0.02 -8.18 -12.50
N ILE A 10 -0.85 -7.27 -11.98
CA ILE A 10 -0.46 -6.42 -10.84
C ILE A 10 -0.17 -7.28 -9.61
N ALA A 11 -1.07 -8.22 -9.28
CA ALA A 11 -0.89 -9.13 -8.16
C ALA A 11 0.44 -9.88 -8.27
N LYS A 12 0.72 -10.48 -9.44
CA LYS A 12 1.98 -11.18 -9.74
C LYS A 12 3.19 -10.28 -9.51
N THR A 13 3.17 -9.04 -10.00
CA THR A 13 4.27 -8.10 -9.77
C THR A 13 4.44 -7.76 -8.29
N LEU A 14 3.33 -7.53 -7.57
CA LEU A 14 3.39 -7.27 -6.12
C LEU A 14 4.00 -8.44 -5.35
N PHE A 15 3.58 -9.69 -5.64
CA PHE A 15 4.19 -10.87 -5.02
C PHE A 15 5.70 -10.92 -5.25
N GLN A 16 6.14 -10.79 -6.51
CA GLN A 16 7.56 -10.86 -6.87
C GLN A 16 8.42 -9.78 -6.20
N LEU A 17 7.85 -8.60 -5.97
CA LEU A 17 8.52 -7.50 -5.28
C LEU A 17 8.55 -7.76 -3.77
N LEU A 18 7.40 -8.10 -3.17
CA LEU A 18 7.27 -8.35 -1.74
C LEU A 18 8.09 -9.55 -1.27
N GLU A 19 8.32 -10.55 -2.12
CA GLU A 19 9.22 -11.68 -1.85
C GLU A 19 10.68 -11.27 -1.61
N ARG A 20 11.09 -10.07 -2.04
CA ARG A 20 12.45 -9.54 -1.79
C ARG A 20 12.57 -8.91 -0.41
N THR A 21 11.44 -8.62 0.24
CA THR A 21 11.43 -8.01 1.57
C THR A 21 11.62 -9.06 2.65
N SER A 22 11.95 -8.63 3.88
CA SER A 22 12.04 -9.55 5.02
C SER A 22 10.69 -9.95 5.63
N PHE A 23 9.56 -9.45 5.11
CA PHE A 23 8.24 -9.76 5.66
C PHE A 23 7.80 -11.19 5.37
N ARG A 24 6.92 -11.74 6.21
CA ARG A 24 6.44 -13.11 6.05
C ARG A 24 5.60 -13.25 4.79
N ARG A 25 5.98 -14.19 3.90
CA ARG A 25 5.27 -14.46 2.63
C ARG A 25 3.76 -14.62 2.81
N GLN A 26 3.32 -15.43 3.77
CA GLN A 26 1.89 -15.66 4.00
C GLN A 26 1.10 -14.38 4.31
N GLU A 27 1.72 -13.42 5.02
CA GLU A 27 1.08 -12.14 5.32
C GLU A 27 1.00 -11.27 4.07
N MET A 28 2.08 -11.25 3.28
CA MET A 28 2.10 -10.52 2.01
C MET A 28 1.05 -11.05 1.05
N GLU A 29 0.86 -12.38 1.04
CA GLU A 29 -0.15 -13.00 0.20
C GLU A 29 -1.57 -12.57 0.58
N ASN A 30 -1.86 -12.55 1.87
CA ASN A 30 -3.13 -12.07 2.37
C ASN A 30 -3.38 -10.60 1.98
N TYR A 31 -2.36 -9.74 2.08
CA TYR A 31 -2.51 -8.34 1.70
C TYR A 31 -2.75 -8.16 0.20
N VAL A 32 -2.01 -8.85 -0.66
CA VAL A 32 -2.18 -8.75 -2.12
C VAL A 32 -3.54 -9.28 -2.56
N ASN A 33 -3.99 -10.42 -2.00
CA ASN A 33 -5.26 -11.02 -2.37
C ASN A 33 -6.45 -10.09 -2.06
N ARG A 34 -6.42 -9.42 -0.90
CA ARG A 34 -7.50 -8.51 -0.46
C ARG A 34 -7.70 -7.30 -1.37
N LEU A 35 -6.69 -6.89 -2.14
CA LEU A 35 -6.78 -5.75 -3.06
C LEU A 35 -7.83 -5.93 -4.16
N PHE A 36 -8.14 -7.17 -4.49
CA PHE A 36 -8.96 -7.54 -5.64
C PHE A 36 -10.22 -8.31 -5.26
N GLU A 37 -10.46 -8.53 -3.97
CA GLU A 37 -11.68 -9.16 -3.45
C GLU A 37 -12.92 -8.30 -3.74
N SER A 38 -14.08 -8.96 -3.88
CA SER A 38 -15.36 -8.24 -4.02
C SER A 38 -15.76 -7.52 -2.71
N HIS A 39 -15.34 -8.06 -1.57
CA HIS A 39 -15.58 -7.47 -0.27
C HIS A 39 -14.61 -6.31 0.00
N LYS A 40 -15.16 -5.15 0.38
CA LYS A 40 -14.42 -3.91 0.60
C LYS A 40 -14.08 -3.77 2.08
N TRP A 41 -12.95 -4.33 2.47
CA TRP A 41 -12.47 -4.28 3.85
C TRP A 41 -12.14 -2.84 4.28
N GLU A 42 -12.44 -2.50 5.53
CA GLU A 42 -12.05 -1.21 6.10
C GLU A 42 -10.53 -1.04 6.11
N GLY A 43 -10.07 0.15 5.72
CA GLY A 43 -8.66 0.53 5.73
C GLY A 43 -7.79 -0.19 4.69
N VAL A 44 -8.34 -1.12 3.90
CA VAL A 44 -7.59 -1.84 2.86
C VAL A 44 -7.87 -1.23 1.49
N PRO A 45 -6.83 -1.07 0.65
CA PRO A 45 -7.02 -0.62 -0.70
C PRO A 45 -7.81 -1.61 -1.53
N TYR A 46 -8.66 -1.08 -2.40
CA TYR A 46 -9.39 -1.82 -3.41
C TYR A 46 -9.08 -1.26 -4.79
N VAL A 47 -8.76 -2.13 -5.74
CA VAL A 47 -8.34 -1.74 -7.09
C VAL A 47 -9.39 -2.14 -8.11
N GLU A 48 -9.86 -1.15 -8.88
CA GLU A 48 -10.65 -1.35 -10.10
C GLU A 48 -9.83 -0.98 -11.33
N SER A 49 -10.05 -1.71 -12.42
CA SER A 49 -9.48 -1.39 -13.73
C SER A 49 -10.58 -0.83 -14.62
N GLU A 50 -10.38 0.37 -15.14
CA GLU A 50 -11.15 0.94 -16.24
C GLU A 50 -10.33 0.84 -17.54
N LYS A 51 -10.98 1.15 -18.68
CA LYS A 51 -10.39 1.02 -20.02
C LYS A 51 -8.97 1.61 -20.15
N ASN A 52 -8.71 2.75 -19.50
CA ASN A 52 -7.44 3.48 -19.58
C ASN A 52 -6.98 4.05 -18.22
N ALA A 53 -7.48 3.52 -17.10
CA ALA A 53 -7.02 3.93 -15.77
C ALA A 53 -7.25 2.83 -14.73
N TYR A 54 -6.59 2.97 -13.59
CA TYR A 54 -6.90 2.29 -12.36
C TYR A 54 -7.62 3.24 -11.43
N ILE A 55 -8.59 2.73 -10.69
CA ILE A 55 -9.14 3.43 -9.54
C ILE A 55 -8.77 2.66 -8.29
N VAL A 56 -8.04 3.31 -7.40
CA VAL A 56 -7.69 2.78 -6.09
C VAL A 56 -8.53 3.49 -5.04
N ARG A 57 -9.21 2.72 -4.18
CA ARG A 57 -10.08 3.24 -3.12
C ARG A 57 -9.70 2.67 -1.76
N LYS A 58 -9.82 3.46 -0.71
CA LYS A 58 -9.86 2.98 0.68
C LYS A 58 -11.20 3.35 1.31
N TYR A 59 -11.77 2.41 2.06
CA TYR A 59 -13.05 2.59 2.73
C TYR A 59 -12.84 2.69 4.25
N GLU A 60 -13.66 3.51 4.90
CA GLU A 60 -13.76 3.60 6.36
C GLU A 60 -15.24 3.72 6.72
N ARG A 61 -15.77 2.80 7.55
CA ARG A 61 -17.19 2.76 7.93
C ARG A 61 -18.13 2.77 6.72
N GLY A 62 -17.75 2.07 5.66
CA GLY A 62 -18.48 2.00 4.39
C GLY A 62 -18.36 3.25 3.50
N MET A 63 -17.72 4.32 3.95
CA MET A 63 -17.50 5.55 3.17
C MET A 63 -16.15 5.52 2.47
N VAL A 64 -16.07 6.13 1.28
CA VAL A 64 -14.79 6.30 0.57
C VAL A 64 -13.97 7.38 1.28
N MET A 65 -12.89 6.98 1.94
CA MET A 65 -11.96 7.90 2.61
C MET A 65 -10.88 8.41 1.64
N LEU A 66 -10.54 7.58 0.65
CA LEU A 66 -9.56 7.92 -0.39
C LEU A 66 -10.01 7.30 -1.71
N GLU A 67 -9.96 8.08 -2.78
CA GLU A 67 -10.11 7.61 -4.16
C GLU A 67 -9.05 8.26 -5.03
N LYS A 68 -8.31 7.45 -5.80
CA LYS A 68 -7.30 7.92 -6.73
C LYS A 68 -7.38 7.23 -8.06
N ARG A 69 -7.37 8.05 -9.11
CA ARG A 69 -7.35 7.61 -10.50
C ARG A 69 -5.92 7.71 -11.03
N MET A 70 -5.32 6.58 -11.37
CA MET A 70 -3.95 6.50 -11.87
C MET A 70 -3.91 5.90 -13.27
N LYS A 71 -3.04 6.40 -14.14
CA LYS A 71 -2.93 5.92 -15.53
C LYS A 71 -1.68 5.07 -15.76
N GLN A 72 -0.69 5.16 -14.86
CA GLN A 72 0.55 4.42 -14.97
C GLN A 72 0.53 3.22 -14.03
N THR A 73 0.76 2.03 -14.59
CA THR A 73 0.78 0.77 -13.84
C THR A 73 1.83 0.77 -12.73
N GLU A 74 3.02 1.31 -12.99
CA GLU A 74 4.10 1.35 -12.00
C GLU A 74 3.76 2.26 -10.81
N GLU A 75 3.04 3.36 -11.03
CA GLU A 75 2.56 4.23 -9.94
C GLU A 75 1.52 3.51 -9.08
N VAL A 76 0.65 2.69 -9.68
CA VAL A 76 -0.30 1.84 -8.95
C VAL A 76 0.42 0.78 -8.13
N ILE A 77 1.42 0.10 -8.72
CA ILE A 77 2.24 -0.88 -8.00
C ILE A 77 2.93 -0.21 -6.81
N TYR A 78 3.59 0.93 -7.02
CA TYR A 78 4.25 1.67 -5.95
C TYR A 78 3.28 2.09 -4.85
N TRP A 79 2.12 2.63 -5.23
CA TRP A 79 1.08 3.02 -4.28
C TRP A 79 0.68 1.81 -3.43
N LEU A 80 0.41 0.65 -4.05
CA LEU A 80 -0.01 -0.55 -3.32
C LEU A 80 1.12 -1.11 -2.44
N LEU A 81 2.37 -1.08 -2.92
CA LEU A 81 3.53 -1.48 -2.13
C LEU A 81 3.67 -0.66 -0.85
N GLU A 82 3.53 0.66 -0.93
CA GLU A 82 3.66 1.51 0.25
C GLU A 82 2.60 1.19 1.30
N ASP A 83 1.35 0.96 0.87
CA ASP A 83 0.26 0.60 1.78
C ASP A 83 0.49 -0.77 2.44
N ILE A 84 0.90 -1.77 1.65
CA ILE A 84 1.19 -3.13 2.14
C ILE A 84 2.39 -3.13 3.10
N ILE A 85 3.50 -2.50 2.71
CA ILE A 85 4.73 -2.45 3.50
C ILE A 85 4.49 -1.72 4.83
N PHE A 86 3.78 -0.59 4.79
CA PHE A 86 3.43 0.13 6.02
C PHE A 86 2.56 -0.73 6.94
N THR A 87 1.53 -1.39 6.39
CA THR A 87 0.66 -2.28 7.16
C THR A 87 1.43 -3.44 7.78
N ALA A 88 2.33 -4.06 7.01
CA ALA A 88 3.17 -5.15 7.47
C ALA A 88 4.11 -4.74 8.61
N ALA A 89 4.84 -3.64 8.40
CA ALA A 89 5.75 -3.08 9.40
C ALA A 89 5.01 -2.71 10.68
N HIS A 90 3.82 -2.11 10.55
CA HIS A 90 2.97 -1.77 11.67
C HIS A 90 2.48 -3.01 12.44
N VAL A 91 2.02 -4.05 11.75
CA VAL A 91 1.61 -5.31 12.38
C VAL A 91 2.77 -6.01 13.10
N GLU A 92 3.97 -6.03 12.51
CA GLU A 92 5.15 -6.57 13.19
C GLU A 92 5.54 -5.75 14.42
N LEU A 93 5.36 -4.43 14.38
CA LEU A 93 5.57 -3.55 15.53
C LEU A 93 4.56 -3.87 16.64
N LEU A 94 3.27 -3.99 16.32
CA LEU A 94 2.24 -4.39 17.30
C LEU A 94 2.59 -5.71 18.00
N LYS A 95 3.02 -6.72 17.23
CA LYS A 95 3.46 -8.01 17.77
C LYS A 95 4.67 -7.88 18.70
N ARG A 96 5.68 -7.07 18.33
CA ARG A 96 6.87 -6.83 19.15
C ARG A 96 6.54 -6.19 20.50
N TYR A 97 5.58 -5.25 20.51
CA TYR A 97 5.14 -4.57 21.73
C TYR A 97 4.01 -5.33 22.47
N GLY A 98 3.59 -6.49 21.97
CA GLY A 98 2.56 -7.31 22.62
C GLY A 98 1.17 -6.68 22.63
N VAL A 99 0.87 -5.82 21.66
CA VAL A 99 -0.41 -5.10 21.56
C VAL A 99 -1.18 -5.48 20.30
N ASP A 100 -2.49 -5.25 20.27
CA ASP A 100 -3.38 -5.65 19.16
C ASP A 100 -4.15 -4.51 18.50
N ASN A 101 -4.03 -3.29 19.05
CA ASN A 101 -4.79 -2.09 18.68
C ASN A 101 -6.33 -2.27 18.70
N LYS A 102 -6.83 -3.28 19.41
CA LYS A 102 -8.27 -3.50 19.67
C LYS A 102 -8.59 -3.29 21.14
N GLN A 103 -7.82 -3.93 22.01
CA GLN A 103 -7.95 -3.85 23.47
C GLN A 103 -6.72 -3.19 24.08
N THR A 104 -5.55 -3.36 23.47
CA THR A 104 -4.30 -2.77 23.91
C THR A 104 -3.71 -1.94 22.78
N HIS A 105 -3.29 -0.71 23.07
CA HIS A 105 -2.89 0.26 22.05
C HIS A 105 -1.39 0.52 22.07
N LEU A 106 -0.81 0.68 20.90
CA LEU A 106 0.58 1.10 20.75
C LEU A 106 0.71 2.61 21.03
N ASN A 107 1.61 2.97 21.95
CA ASN A 107 1.98 4.36 22.18
C ASN A 107 3.02 4.82 21.16
N TYR A 108 2.63 5.69 20.24
CA TYR A 108 3.51 6.22 19.17
C TYR A 108 4.47 7.29 19.70
N THR A 109 5.45 6.86 20.48
CA THR A 109 6.60 7.69 20.87
C THR A 109 7.53 7.91 19.68
N ASN A 110 8.46 8.87 19.78
CA ASN A 110 9.47 9.10 18.74
C ASN A 110 10.27 7.84 18.39
N ALA A 111 10.59 7.00 19.40
CA ALA A 111 11.30 5.75 19.19
C ALA A 111 10.47 4.73 18.39
N VAL A 112 9.19 4.59 18.73
CA VAL A 112 8.26 3.68 18.02
C VAL A 112 8.05 4.13 16.58
N THR A 113 7.89 5.44 16.35
CA THR A 113 7.78 6.02 15.01
C THR A 113 9.07 5.79 14.21
N GLN A 114 10.23 5.97 14.83
CA GLN A 114 11.53 5.73 14.18
C GLN A 114 11.71 4.26 13.80
N GLU A 115 11.30 3.32 14.65
CA GLU A 115 11.35 1.88 14.38
C GLU A 115 10.43 1.49 13.20
N LEU A 116 9.23 2.07 13.14
CA LEU A 116 8.32 1.91 12.01
C LEU A 116 8.94 2.44 10.71
N THR A 117 9.44 3.67 10.72
CA THR A 117 10.09 4.30 9.56
C THR A 117 11.29 3.48 9.08
N GLN A 118 12.14 3.01 9.99
CA GLN A 118 13.30 2.18 9.63
C GLN A 118 12.88 0.84 9.01
N SER A 119 11.80 0.23 9.51
CA SER A 119 11.30 -1.02 8.94
C SER A 119 10.75 -0.84 7.52
N VAL A 120 10.05 0.28 7.27
CA VAL A 120 9.55 0.63 5.94
C VAL A 120 10.70 0.96 4.99
N GLU A 121 11.65 1.80 5.41
CA GLU A 121 12.81 2.18 4.62
C GLU A 121 13.65 0.95 4.22
N LYS A 122 13.89 0.02 5.17
CA LYS A 122 14.60 -1.23 4.89
C LYS A 122 13.90 -2.05 3.81
N ALA A 123 12.57 -2.13 3.83
CA ALA A 123 11.82 -2.86 2.81
C ALA A 123 12.01 -2.20 1.42
N PHE A 124 11.90 -0.87 1.32
CA PHE A 124 12.14 -0.16 0.07
C PHE A 124 13.59 -0.26 -0.43
N GLN A 125 14.58 -0.30 0.47
CA GLN A 125 15.98 -0.57 0.12
C GLN A 125 16.14 -1.96 -0.51
N GLN A 126 15.42 -2.97 -0.02
CA GLN A 126 15.42 -4.32 -0.60
C GLN A 126 14.72 -4.38 -1.96
N LEU A 127 13.72 -3.53 -2.20
CA LEU A 127 13.06 -3.42 -3.51
C LEU A 127 13.96 -2.76 -4.56
N GLY A 128 14.71 -1.74 -4.15
CA GLY A 128 15.56 -0.93 -5.03
C GLY A 128 14.76 0.04 -5.91
N ASP A 129 15.43 0.61 -6.90
CA ASP A 129 14.81 1.57 -7.82
C ASP A 129 13.82 0.90 -8.79
N PRO A 130 12.74 1.63 -9.19
CA PRO A 130 12.46 3.03 -8.88
C PRO A 130 11.74 3.24 -7.52
N TYR A 131 11.35 2.17 -6.83
CA TYR A 131 10.47 2.25 -5.66
C TYR A 131 11.16 2.91 -4.45
N LEU A 132 12.46 2.67 -4.26
CA LEU A 132 13.26 3.35 -3.24
C LEU A 132 13.27 4.86 -3.47
N TYR A 133 13.65 5.31 -4.67
CA TYR A 133 13.65 6.73 -5.02
C TYR A 133 12.27 7.37 -4.83
N TRP A 134 11.19 6.70 -5.24
CA TRP A 134 9.83 7.21 -5.05
C TRP A 134 9.41 7.32 -3.59
N HIS A 135 9.81 6.36 -2.75
CA HIS A 135 9.59 6.44 -1.31
C HIS A 135 10.30 7.64 -0.70
N GLN A 136 11.58 7.81 -1.00
CA GLN A 136 12.43 8.88 -0.47
C GLN A 136 12.00 10.28 -0.94
N THR A 137 11.42 10.39 -2.13
CA THR A 137 10.94 11.65 -2.70
C THR A 137 9.48 11.95 -2.38
N GLY A 138 8.78 11.08 -1.67
CA GLY A 138 7.39 11.31 -1.28
C GLY A 138 6.39 11.19 -2.43
N LYS A 139 6.69 10.36 -3.44
CA LYS A 139 5.84 10.17 -4.63
C LYS A 139 4.39 9.80 -4.28
N ARG A 140 4.16 9.10 -3.17
CA ARG A 140 2.81 8.77 -2.70
C ARG A 140 1.99 10.00 -2.38
N HIS A 141 2.60 10.96 -1.68
CA HIS A 141 1.95 12.22 -1.41
C HIS A 141 1.61 12.94 -2.72
N ASP A 142 2.48 12.89 -3.73
CA ASP A 142 2.20 13.46 -5.06
C ASP A 142 1.00 12.80 -5.74
N LEU A 143 0.93 11.47 -5.70
CA LEU A 143 -0.19 10.70 -6.25
C LEU A 143 -1.49 10.98 -5.49
N GLU A 144 -1.39 11.27 -4.19
CA GLU A 144 -2.53 11.55 -3.32
C GLU A 144 -2.94 13.01 -3.24
N ARG A 145 -2.13 13.94 -3.76
CA ARG A 145 -2.56 15.32 -3.91
C ARG A 145 -3.78 15.38 -4.83
N LEU A 146 -4.73 16.25 -4.47
CA LEU A 146 -5.99 16.38 -5.19
C LEU A 146 -5.69 16.92 -6.60
N GLU A 147 -6.01 16.17 -7.65
CA GLU A 147 -6.42 16.84 -8.88
C GLU A 147 -7.79 17.49 -8.57
N PRO A 148 -7.98 18.78 -8.87
CA PRO A 148 -9.27 19.43 -8.64
C PRO A 148 -10.36 18.59 -9.31
N ARG A 149 -11.44 18.30 -8.56
CA ARG A 149 -12.64 17.69 -9.10
C ARG A 149 -13.05 18.53 -10.32
N LYS A 150 -12.88 17.99 -11.52
CA LYS A 150 -13.67 18.47 -12.65
C LYS A 150 -15.10 18.10 -12.31
N GLU A 151 -15.88 19.09 -11.89
CA GLU A 151 -17.34 19.00 -11.83
C GLU A 151 -17.79 18.33 -13.12
N ARG A 152 -18.45 17.18 -12.98
CA ARG A 152 -19.13 16.47 -14.07
C ARG A 152 -20.56 16.94 -14.11
#